data_AF-A0A8A2UDX0-F1
#
_entry.id   AF-A0A8A2UDX0-F1
#
_cell.length_a   1.000
_cell.length_b   1.000
_cell.length_c   1.000
_cell.angle_alpha   90.00
_cell.angle_beta   90.00
_cell.angle_gamma   90.00
#
_symmetry.space_group_name_H-M   'P 1'
#
loop_
_entity.id
_entity.type
_entity.pdbx_description
1 polymer ?
#
loop_
_entity_poly.entity_id
_entity_poly.type
_entity_poly.pdbx_seq_one_letter_code
_entity_poly.pdbx_strand_id
1 'polypeptide(L)'
;MLVTVSGPPGSGKSTTAELLAEAFDLDHVSGGDIFRELADERGYTPLEFNKLAEENDEIDRDLDRRLREIALEEDDLVLESRLAGWLAGEQADFRFWLDAPARVRGERIAEREEKDPARATEETKAREASEAQRYAEYYGIDIRDLTIYDLSVNTARWEPDAVLDMLVTAVERYDADGDEGKALVDLETEF
;
A
#
# COMPACT_ATOMS: atom_id res chain seq x y z
N MET A 1 14.25 -8.83 -6.45
CA MET A 1 13.68 -8.76 -5.08
C MET A 1 12.45 -7.86 -5.11
N LEU A 2 11.29 -8.37 -4.70
CA LEU A 2 10.06 -7.59 -4.62
C LEU A 2 9.64 -7.38 -3.17
N VAL A 3 9.62 -6.11 -2.73
CA VAL A 3 9.13 -5.73 -1.39
C VAL A 3 7.83 -4.96 -1.54
N THR A 4 6.82 -5.29 -0.75
CA THR A 4 5.55 -4.54 -0.73
C THR A 4 5.39 -3.75 0.56
N VAL A 5 4.92 -2.52 0.44
CA VAL A 5 4.57 -1.67 1.57
C VAL A 5 3.10 -1.28 1.47
N SER A 6 2.29 -1.86 2.34
CA SER A 6 0.85 -1.64 2.42
C SER A 6 0.44 -0.91 3.69
N GLY A 7 -0.78 -0.37 3.68
CA GLY A 7 -1.34 0.32 4.84
C GLY A 7 -2.33 1.43 4.50
N PRO A 8 -3.11 1.88 5.49
CA PRO A 8 -4.09 2.92 5.28
C PRO A 8 -3.44 4.29 5.00
N PRO A 9 -4.21 5.29 4.54
CA PRO A 9 -3.73 6.65 4.38
C PRO A 9 -3.17 7.22 5.69
N GLY A 10 -2.05 7.93 5.62
CA GLY A 10 -1.40 8.55 6.78
C GLY A 10 -0.55 7.58 7.63
N SER A 11 -0.41 6.31 7.22
CA SER A 11 0.43 5.33 7.94
C SER A 11 1.93 5.57 7.81
N GLY A 12 2.38 6.37 6.83
CA GLY A 12 3.80 6.57 6.54
C GLY A 12 4.38 5.64 5.46
N LYS A 13 3.52 4.88 4.75
CA LYS A 13 3.93 3.96 3.68
C LYS A 13 4.76 4.60 2.57
N SER A 14 4.33 5.71 1.97
CA SER A 14 5.07 6.31 0.84
C SER A 14 6.48 6.74 1.25
N THR A 15 6.64 7.44 2.38
CA THR A 15 7.97 7.79 2.92
C THR A 15 8.82 6.56 3.22
N THR A 16 8.22 5.52 3.79
CA THR A 16 8.98 4.30 4.14
C THR A 16 9.36 3.49 2.90
N ALA A 17 8.50 3.46 1.87
CA ALA A 17 8.76 2.77 0.61
C ALA A 17 9.88 3.44 -0.19
N GLU A 18 9.87 4.78 -0.27
CA GLU A 18 10.96 5.57 -0.87
C GLU A 18 12.30 5.28 -0.17
N LEU A 19 12.33 5.35 1.16
CA LEU A 19 13.55 5.08 1.94
C LEU A 19 14.03 3.63 1.81
N LEU A 20 13.12 2.67 1.73
CA LEU A 20 13.46 1.26 1.50
C LEU A 20 14.06 1.04 0.12
N ALA A 21 13.48 1.67 -0.91
CA ALA A 21 13.99 1.57 -2.27
C ALA A 21 15.42 2.15 -2.35
N GLU A 22 15.66 3.30 -1.73
CA GLU A 22 17.01 3.88 -1.63
C GLU A 22 17.99 2.98 -0.87
N ALA A 23 17.56 2.37 0.25
CA ALA A 23 18.42 1.54 1.07
C ALA A 23 18.88 0.24 0.37
N PHE A 24 18.04 -0.31 -0.50
CA PHE A 24 18.30 -1.56 -1.21
C PHE A 24 18.64 -1.38 -2.70
N ASP A 25 18.75 -0.14 -3.19
CA ASP A 25 18.99 0.20 -4.61
C ASP A 25 17.94 -0.45 -5.54
N LEU A 26 16.66 -0.33 -5.14
CA LEU A 26 15.50 -0.85 -5.87
C LEU A 26 14.75 0.28 -6.56
N ASP A 27 13.99 -0.07 -7.60
CA ASP A 27 12.98 0.83 -8.13
C ASP A 27 11.86 1.04 -7.10
N HIS A 28 11.08 2.12 -7.26
CA HIS A 28 9.92 2.42 -6.43
C HIS A 28 8.72 2.74 -7.31
N VAL A 29 7.65 1.96 -7.16
CA VAL A 29 6.38 2.16 -7.84
C VAL A 29 5.31 2.39 -6.78
N SER A 30 4.65 3.55 -6.85
CA SER A 30 3.51 3.85 -5.99
C SER A 30 2.19 3.78 -6.78
N GLY A 31 1.13 3.28 -6.13
CA GLY A 31 -0.21 3.30 -6.70
C GLY A 31 -0.70 4.73 -6.97
N GLY A 32 -0.18 5.73 -6.25
CA GLY A 32 -0.45 7.13 -6.52
C GLY A 32 0.14 7.60 -7.86
N ASP A 33 1.29 7.08 -8.25
CA ASP A 33 1.93 7.42 -9.52
C ASP A 33 1.27 6.70 -10.69
N ILE A 34 0.94 5.41 -10.54
CA ILE A 34 0.13 4.69 -11.54
C ILE A 34 -1.24 5.36 -11.73
N PHE A 35 -1.88 5.82 -10.65
CA PHE A 35 -3.14 6.56 -10.77
C PHE A 35 -2.99 7.84 -11.59
N ARG A 36 -1.86 8.56 -11.43
CA ARG A 36 -1.54 9.75 -12.23
C ARG A 36 -1.26 9.40 -13.69
N GLU A 37 -0.54 8.32 -13.95
CA GLU A 37 -0.31 7.82 -15.32
C GLU A 37 -1.63 7.46 -16.01
N LEU A 38 -2.52 6.73 -15.33
CA LEU A 38 -3.85 6.38 -15.85
C LEU A 38 -4.70 7.62 -16.14
N ALA A 39 -4.60 8.65 -15.31
CA ALA A 39 -5.26 9.94 -15.55
C ALA A 39 -4.72 10.58 -16.85
N ASP A 40 -3.41 10.67 -16.99
CA ASP A 40 -2.74 11.28 -18.13
C ASP A 40 -3.01 10.52 -19.44
N GLU A 41 -2.99 9.18 -19.41
CA GLU A 41 -3.34 8.31 -20.55
C GLU A 41 -4.76 8.54 -21.06
N ARG A 42 -5.68 8.93 -20.17
CA ARG A 42 -7.09 9.21 -20.47
C ARG A 42 -7.37 10.70 -20.70
N GLY A 43 -6.34 11.54 -20.63
CA GLY A 43 -6.45 12.98 -20.85
C GLY A 43 -7.16 13.74 -19.73
N TYR A 44 -7.09 13.23 -18.49
CA TYR A 44 -7.61 13.88 -17.30
C TYR A 44 -6.48 14.41 -16.43
N THR A 45 -6.71 15.51 -15.73
CA THR A 45 -5.85 15.86 -14.60
C THR A 45 -6.07 14.89 -13.42
N PRO A 46 -5.11 14.70 -12.50
CA PRO A 46 -5.29 13.83 -11.33
C PRO A 46 -6.51 14.18 -10.48
N LEU A 47 -6.89 15.46 -10.43
CA LEU A 47 -8.08 15.94 -9.72
C LEU A 47 -9.39 15.55 -10.41
N GLU A 48 -9.45 15.67 -11.74
CA GLU A 48 -10.62 15.24 -12.52
C GLU A 48 -10.76 13.71 -12.48
N PHE A 49 -9.64 13.00 -12.58
CA PHE A 49 -9.64 11.55 -12.53
C PHE A 49 -10.06 11.01 -11.16
N ASN A 50 -9.65 11.66 -10.05
CA ASN A 50 -10.15 11.34 -8.70
C ASN A 50 -11.67 11.45 -8.61
N LYS A 51 -12.25 12.55 -9.10
CA LYS A 51 -13.72 12.72 -9.11
C LYS A 51 -14.42 11.68 -9.96
N LEU A 52 -13.81 11.27 -11.07
CA LEU A 52 -14.34 10.22 -11.92
C LEU A 52 -14.30 8.85 -11.21
N ALA A 53 -13.21 8.57 -10.47
CA ALA A 53 -13.06 7.33 -9.70
C ALA A 53 -14.09 7.21 -8.56
N GLU A 54 -14.59 8.32 -8.02
CA GLU A 54 -15.67 8.31 -7.02
C GLU A 54 -17.01 7.76 -7.56
N GLU A 55 -17.22 7.82 -8.88
CA GLU A 55 -18.45 7.39 -9.55
C GLU A 55 -18.27 6.15 -10.44
N ASN A 56 -17.02 5.74 -10.68
CA ASN A 56 -16.68 4.67 -11.61
C ASN A 56 -15.61 3.73 -11.04
N ASP A 57 -16.07 2.60 -10.51
CA ASP A 57 -15.25 1.55 -9.92
C ASP A 57 -14.25 0.92 -10.89
N GLU A 58 -14.45 1.05 -12.21
CA GLU A 58 -13.49 0.53 -13.20
C GLU A 58 -12.13 1.22 -13.11
N ILE A 59 -12.07 2.47 -12.61
CA ILE A 59 -10.78 3.15 -12.41
C ILE A 59 -9.98 2.51 -11.28
N ASP A 60 -10.63 2.18 -10.17
CA ASP A 60 -10.00 1.45 -9.07
C ASP A 60 -9.52 0.07 -9.56
N ARG A 61 -10.36 -0.64 -10.33
CA ARG A 61 -10.01 -1.94 -10.92
C ARG A 61 -8.83 -1.87 -11.89
N ASP A 62 -8.78 -0.85 -12.74
CA ASP A 62 -7.68 -0.68 -13.69
C ASP A 62 -6.36 -0.36 -12.97
N LEU A 63 -6.42 0.43 -11.89
CA LEU A 63 -5.27 0.66 -11.00
C LEU A 63 -4.81 -0.65 -10.34
N ASP A 64 -5.72 -1.40 -9.74
CA ASP A 64 -5.41 -2.67 -9.06
C ASP A 64 -4.84 -3.71 -10.03
N ARG A 65 -5.38 -3.78 -11.27
CA ARG A 65 -4.86 -4.65 -12.32
C ARG A 65 -3.43 -4.29 -12.70
N ARG A 66 -3.14 -3.00 -12.94
CA ARG A 66 -1.79 -2.56 -13.32
C ARG A 66 -0.78 -2.77 -12.20
N LEU A 67 -1.18 -2.51 -10.96
CA LEU A 67 -0.36 -2.85 -9.78
C LEU A 67 -0.06 -4.34 -9.68
N ARG A 68 -1.05 -5.21 -9.97
CA ARG A 68 -0.85 -6.65 -9.99
C ARG A 68 0.04 -7.11 -11.14
N GLU A 69 -0.15 -6.56 -12.34
CA GLU A 69 0.72 -6.86 -13.50
C GLU A 69 2.18 -6.53 -13.17
N ILE A 70 2.45 -5.34 -12.64
CA ILE A 70 3.79 -4.94 -12.17
C ILE A 70 4.33 -5.93 -11.12
N ALA A 71 3.51 -6.31 -10.13
CA ALA A 71 3.93 -7.25 -9.10
C ALA A 71 4.22 -8.67 -9.62
N LEU A 72 3.65 -9.06 -10.76
CA LEU A 72 3.84 -10.38 -11.38
C LEU A 72 5.00 -10.41 -12.38
N GLU A 73 5.32 -9.27 -13.00
CA GLU A 73 6.26 -9.18 -14.12
C GLU A 73 7.58 -8.50 -13.77
N GLU A 74 7.59 -7.63 -12.76
CA GLU A 74 8.75 -6.84 -12.36
C GLU A 74 9.40 -7.36 -11.08
N ASP A 75 10.70 -7.12 -10.99
CA ASP A 75 11.58 -7.54 -9.91
C ASP A 75 12.50 -6.36 -9.56
N ASP A 76 13.18 -6.44 -8.42
CA ASP A 76 14.08 -5.39 -7.90
C ASP A 76 13.32 -4.06 -7.64
N LEU A 77 12.17 -4.19 -6.98
CA LEU A 77 11.16 -3.15 -6.84
C LEU A 77 10.60 -3.10 -5.40
N VAL A 78 10.33 -1.88 -4.92
CA VAL A 78 9.39 -1.61 -3.83
C VAL A 78 8.05 -1.18 -4.41
N LEU A 79 7.01 -1.98 -4.18
CA LEU A 79 5.63 -1.69 -4.58
C LEU A 79 4.83 -1.12 -3.41
N GLU A 80 4.40 0.14 -3.54
CA GLU A 80 3.63 0.86 -2.52
C GLU A 80 2.18 1.05 -2.97
N SER A 81 1.25 0.43 -2.26
CA SER A 81 -0.18 0.71 -2.41
C SER A 81 -0.94 0.17 -1.20
N ARG A 82 -2.21 0.54 -1.05
CA ARG A 82 -3.02 -0.03 0.02
C ARG A 82 -3.15 -1.56 -0.08
N LEU A 83 -3.21 -2.10 -1.29
CA LEU A 83 -3.37 -3.52 -1.58
C LEU A 83 -2.08 -4.21 -2.03
N ALA A 84 -0.92 -3.55 -2.04
CA ALA A 84 0.30 -4.07 -2.67
C ALA A 84 0.65 -5.50 -2.22
N GLY A 85 0.59 -5.80 -0.92
CA GLY A 85 0.83 -7.16 -0.41
C GLY A 85 -0.19 -8.20 -0.87
N TRP A 86 -1.46 -7.81 -1.01
CA TRP A 86 -2.52 -8.67 -1.56
C TRP A 86 -2.33 -8.91 -3.07
N LEU A 87 -2.00 -7.85 -3.82
CA LEU A 87 -1.86 -7.93 -5.28
C LEU A 87 -0.61 -8.70 -5.70
N ALA A 88 0.49 -8.54 -4.97
CA ALA A 88 1.74 -9.26 -5.24
C ALA A 88 1.67 -10.74 -4.83
N GLY A 89 0.86 -11.08 -3.83
CA GLY A 89 0.65 -12.45 -3.41
C GLY A 89 1.96 -13.15 -3.05
N GLU A 90 2.21 -14.30 -3.68
CA GLU A 90 3.42 -15.12 -3.47
C GLU A 90 4.68 -14.53 -4.09
N GLN A 91 4.54 -13.56 -5.01
CA GLN A 91 5.68 -12.99 -5.73
C GLN A 91 6.46 -12.01 -4.87
N ALA A 92 5.82 -11.41 -3.86
CA ALA A 92 6.51 -10.57 -2.91
C ALA A 92 7.47 -11.41 -2.06
N ASP A 93 8.74 -11.01 -2.00
CA ASP A 93 9.73 -11.54 -1.06
C ASP A 93 9.41 -11.14 0.36
N PHE A 94 8.97 -9.89 0.56
CA PHE A 94 8.50 -9.37 1.83
C PHE A 94 7.22 -8.55 1.68
N ARG A 95 6.28 -8.74 2.59
CA ARG A 95 5.05 -7.98 2.69
C ARG A 95 5.00 -7.24 4.02
N PHE A 96 5.09 -5.92 3.95
CA PHE A 96 5.03 -5.05 5.11
C PHE A 96 3.69 -4.33 5.20
N TRP A 97 3.09 -4.32 6.40
CA TRP A 97 1.92 -3.51 6.72
C TRP A 97 2.29 -2.41 7.70
N LEU A 98 2.09 -1.16 7.31
CA LEU A 98 2.30 0.00 8.17
C LEU A 98 0.96 0.60 8.58
N ASP A 99 0.78 0.84 9.87
CA ASP A 99 -0.42 1.49 10.40
C ASP A 99 -0.08 2.47 11.54
N ALA A 100 -1.04 3.31 11.90
CA ALA A 100 -1.00 4.15 13.08
C ALA A 100 -2.45 4.38 13.56
N PRO A 101 -2.67 4.75 14.84
CA PRO A 101 -4.01 5.08 15.32
C PRO A 101 -4.66 6.14 14.41
N ALA A 102 -5.95 5.97 14.11
CA ALA A 102 -6.67 6.82 13.16
C ALA A 102 -6.50 8.32 13.43
N ARG A 103 -6.42 8.73 14.70
CA ARG A 103 -6.15 10.12 15.11
C ARG A 103 -4.78 10.62 14.61
N VAL A 104 -3.73 9.82 14.76
CA VAL A 104 -2.36 10.16 14.32
C VAL A 104 -2.30 10.21 12.79
N ARG A 105 -2.94 9.26 12.11
CA ARG A 105 -3.04 9.27 10.65
C ARG A 105 -3.78 10.51 10.15
N GLY A 106 -4.90 10.84 10.80
CA GLY A 106 -5.67 12.05 10.51
C GLY A 106 -4.89 13.33 10.76
N GLU A 107 -4.09 13.42 11.82
CA GLU A 107 -3.17 14.54 12.08
C GLU A 107 -2.14 14.71 10.95
N ARG A 108 -1.47 13.62 10.54
CA ARG A 108 -0.50 13.63 9.42
C ARG A 108 -1.14 14.07 8.10
N ILE A 109 -2.36 13.59 7.82
CA ILE A 109 -3.11 13.95 6.61
C ILE A 109 -3.53 15.42 6.67
N ALA A 110 -4.01 15.88 7.82
CA ALA A 110 -4.45 17.25 8.03
C ALA A 110 -3.30 18.26 7.85
N GLU A 111 -2.11 17.93 8.35
CA GLU A 111 -0.91 18.73 8.15
C GLU A 111 -0.53 18.81 6.67
N ARG A 112 -0.51 17.68 5.96
CA ARG A 112 -0.17 17.62 4.53
C ARG A 112 -1.17 18.35 3.64
N GLU A 113 -2.46 18.29 3.98
CA GLU A 113 -3.55 18.82 3.14
C GLU A 113 -4.14 20.13 3.65
N GLU A 114 -3.53 20.74 4.67
CA GLU A 114 -3.99 21.98 5.31
C GLU A 114 -5.47 21.92 5.76
N LYS A 115 -5.84 20.83 6.45
CA LYS A 115 -7.22 20.55 6.93
C LYS A 115 -7.31 20.55 8.45
N ASP A 116 -8.55 20.54 8.97
CA ASP A 116 -8.80 20.27 10.38
C ASP A 116 -8.50 18.79 10.73
N PRO A 117 -7.72 18.49 11.80
CA PRO A 117 -7.37 17.12 12.16
C PRO A 117 -8.54 16.19 12.47
N ALA A 118 -9.59 16.69 13.14
CA ALA A 118 -10.75 15.86 13.46
C ALA A 118 -11.54 15.53 12.21
N ARG A 119 -11.72 16.52 11.33
CA ARG A 119 -12.35 16.33 10.02
C ARG A 119 -11.57 15.36 9.14
N ALA A 120 -10.25 15.54 9.01
CA ALA A 120 -9.40 14.64 8.22
C ALA A 120 -9.45 13.19 8.75
N THR A 121 -9.50 13.02 10.07
CA THR A 121 -9.66 11.71 10.72
C THR A 121 -10.97 11.03 10.30
N GLU A 122 -12.09 11.74 10.40
CA GLU A 122 -13.42 11.18 10.10
C GLU A 122 -13.61 10.91 8.60
N GLU A 123 -13.18 11.84 7.72
CA GLU A 123 -13.18 11.64 6.26
C GLU A 123 -12.35 10.41 5.88
N THR A 124 -11.18 10.24 6.49
CA THR A 124 -10.28 9.12 6.20
C THR A 124 -10.85 7.78 6.66
N LYS A 125 -11.45 7.72 7.85
CA LYS A 125 -12.15 6.50 8.32
C LYS A 125 -13.33 6.12 7.41
N ALA A 126 -14.12 7.10 6.99
CA ALA A 126 -15.25 6.87 6.10
C ALA A 126 -14.78 6.31 4.74
N ARG A 127 -13.71 6.89 4.19
CA ARG A 127 -13.06 6.40 2.97
C ARG A 127 -12.56 4.97 3.13
N GLU A 128 -11.82 4.66 4.20
CA GLU A 128 -11.31 3.31 4.46
C GLU A 128 -12.42 2.27 4.61
N ALA A 129 -13.53 2.62 5.26
CA ALA A 129 -14.67 1.71 5.40
C ALA A 129 -15.32 1.41 4.04
N SER A 130 -15.46 2.42 3.18
CA SER A 130 -15.97 2.26 1.82
C SER A 130 -15.03 1.43 0.95
N GLU A 131 -13.72 1.70 1.00
CA GLU A 131 -12.70 0.93 0.26
C GLU A 131 -12.67 -0.53 0.71
N ALA A 132 -12.69 -0.79 2.03
CA ALA A 132 -12.73 -2.15 2.57
C ALA A 132 -13.95 -2.94 2.07
N GLN A 133 -15.11 -2.28 1.94
CA GLN A 133 -16.29 -2.91 1.35
C GLN A 133 -16.07 -3.25 -0.12
N ARG A 134 -15.51 -2.33 -0.91
CA ARG A 134 -15.21 -2.57 -2.33
C ARG A 134 -14.22 -3.71 -2.53
N TYR A 135 -13.15 -3.80 -1.74
CA TYR A 135 -12.17 -4.88 -1.84
C TYR A 135 -12.77 -6.25 -1.54
N ALA A 136 -13.63 -6.34 -0.53
CA ALA A 136 -14.35 -7.56 -0.21
C ALA A 136 -15.35 -7.94 -1.33
N GLU A 137 -16.08 -6.97 -1.88
CA GLU A 137 -17.06 -7.21 -2.94
C GLU A 137 -16.44 -7.58 -4.30
N TYR A 138 -15.30 -6.97 -4.66
CA TYR A 138 -14.69 -7.18 -5.98
C TYR A 138 -13.72 -8.36 -6.00
N TYR A 139 -12.96 -8.54 -4.92
CA TYR A 139 -11.82 -9.47 -4.91
C TYR A 139 -11.90 -10.52 -3.81
N GLY A 140 -12.92 -10.46 -2.94
CA GLY A 140 -12.98 -11.31 -1.74
C GLY A 140 -11.93 -10.94 -0.68
N ILE A 141 -11.24 -9.81 -0.82
CA ILE A 141 -10.16 -9.41 0.08
C ILE A 141 -10.73 -8.75 1.34
N ASP A 142 -10.48 -9.36 2.51
CA ASP A 142 -10.58 -8.64 3.78
C ASP A 142 -9.29 -7.89 4.05
N ILE A 143 -9.27 -6.59 3.76
CA ILE A 143 -8.10 -5.73 3.98
C ILE A 143 -7.64 -5.68 5.44
N ARG A 144 -8.48 -6.12 6.39
CA ARG A 144 -8.14 -6.19 7.82
C ARG A 144 -7.43 -7.50 8.18
N ASP A 145 -7.43 -8.48 7.30
CA ASP A 145 -6.63 -9.68 7.48
C ASP A 145 -5.15 -9.33 7.25
N LEU A 146 -4.42 -9.23 8.36
CA LEU A 146 -3.01 -8.92 8.34
C LEU A 146 -2.14 -10.18 8.35
N THR A 147 -2.73 -11.38 8.30
CA THR A 147 -1.99 -12.64 8.42
C THR A 147 -1.11 -12.94 7.21
N ILE A 148 -1.36 -12.28 6.07
CA ILE A 148 -0.52 -12.38 4.88
C ILE A 148 0.79 -11.57 4.99
N TYR A 149 0.91 -10.65 5.95
CA TYR A 149 2.06 -9.77 6.05
C TYR A 149 3.13 -10.36 6.98
N ASP A 150 4.37 -10.32 6.52
CA ASP A 150 5.52 -10.86 7.26
C ASP A 150 5.89 -9.95 8.44
N LEU A 151 5.61 -8.64 8.34
CA LEU A 151 5.74 -7.71 9.44
C LEU A 151 4.69 -6.60 9.41
N SER A 152 4.01 -6.41 10.54
CA SER A 152 3.04 -5.33 10.77
C SER A 152 3.56 -4.36 11.82
N VAL A 153 3.68 -3.08 11.47
CA VAL A 153 4.32 -2.06 12.30
C VAL A 153 3.37 -0.90 12.58
N ASN A 154 3.20 -0.59 13.87
CA ASN A 154 2.57 0.66 14.31
C ASN A 154 3.58 1.81 14.26
N THR A 155 3.48 2.67 13.25
CA THR A 155 4.38 3.80 12.97
C THR A 155 4.11 5.03 13.84
N ALA A 156 3.11 5.01 14.74
CA ALA A 156 2.83 6.16 15.60
C ALA A 156 3.83 6.35 16.74
N ARG A 157 4.66 5.33 17.00
CA ARG A 157 5.61 5.32 18.11
C ARG A 157 7.04 5.65 17.70
N TRP A 158 7.29 5.77 16.40
CA TRP A 158 8.63 5.77 15.84
C TRP A 158 8.74 6.89 14.80
N GLU A 159 9.92 7.48 14.71
CA GLU A 159 10.29 8.33 13.59
C GLU A 159 10.53 7.48 12.33
N PRO A 160 10.43 8.05 11.12
CA PRO A 160 10.58 7.31 9.86
C PRO A 160 11.85 6.44 9.79
N ASP A 161 13.01 6.98 10.19
CA ASP A 161 14.29 6.25 10.17
C ASP A 161 14.26 4.98 11.04
N ALA A 162 13.60 5.04 12.21
CA ALA A 162 13.48 3.89 13.09
C ALA A 162 12.53 2.82 12.52
N VAL A 163 11.50 3.22 11.77
CA VAL A 163 10.66 2.26 11.03
C VAL A 163 11.47 1.61 9.93
N LEU A 164 12.23 2.39 9.15
CA LEU A 164 13.12 1.89 8.11
C LEU A 164 14.10 0.86 8.68
N ASP A 165 14.80 1.18 9.77
CA ASP A 165 15.77 0.28 10.41
C ASP A 165 15.15 -1.09 10.76
N MET A 166 13.89 -1.11 11.22
CA MET A 166 13.19 -2.37 11.51
C MET A 166 12.93 -3.18 10.25
N LEU A 167 12.48 -2.54 9.17
CA LEU A 167 12.18 -3.21 7.90
C LEU A 167 13.47 -3.69 7.22
N VAL A 168 14.51 -2.85 7.18
CA VAL A 168 15.84 -3.22 6.67
C VAL A 168 16.39 -4.41 7.44
N THR A 169 16.31 -4.39 8.78
CA THR A 169 16.74 -5.52 9.60
C THR A 169 15.97 -6.79 9.26
N ALA A 170 14.65 -6.70 9.02
CA ALA A 170 13.85 -7.87 8.65
C ALA A 170 14.33 -8.48 7.31
N VAL A 171 14.58 -7.65 6.31
CA VAL A 171 15.08 -8.10 4.99
C VAL A 171 16.51 -8.65 5.08
N GLU A 172 17.44 -7.92 5.71
CA GLU A 172 18.86 -8.31 5.78
C GLU A 172 19.12 -9.55 6.65
N ARG A 173 18.24 -9.82 7.62
CA ARG A 173 18.38 -10.97 8.54
C ARG A 173 17.60 -12.20 8.08
N TYR A 174 16.92 -12.13 6.95
CA TYR A 174 16.26 -13.28 6.37
C TYR A 174 17.28 -14.34 5.95
N ASP A 175 16.96 -15.60 6.25
CA ASP A 175 17.78 -16.76 5.94
C ASP A 175 16.88 -17.82 5.30
N ALA A 176 17.10 -18.09 4.02
CA ALA A 176 16.31 -19.05 3.25
C ALA A 176 16.43 -20.49 3.78
N ASP A 177 17.54 -20.83 4.45
CA ASP A 177 17.70 -22.17 5.04
C ASP A 177 16.78 -22.38 6.26
N GLY A 178 16.35 -21.29 6.90
CA GLY A 178 15.44 -21.28 8.04
C GLY A 178 13.98 -20.96 7.71
N ASP A 179 13.66 -20.73 6.43
CA ASP A 179 12.32 -20.35 6.00
C ASP A 179 11.39 -21.56 5.89
N GLU A 180 10.31 -21.55 6.69
CA GLU A 180 9.26 -22.59 6.67
C GLU A 180 8.16 -22.32 5.63
N GLY A 181 8.25 -21.19 4.92
CA GLY A 181 7.36 -20.79 3.82
C GLY A 181 6.58 -19.50 4.09
N LYS A 182 6.20 -18.83 3.00
CA LYS A 182 5.38 -17.61 3.01
C LYS A 182 3.91 -17.94 3.31
N ALA A 183 3.20 -17.00 3.95
CA ALA A 183 1.74 -17.06 4.03
C ALA A 183 1.11 -16.99 2.63
N LEU A 184 0.23 -17.95 2.31
CA LEU A 184 -0.49 -18.00 1.04
C LEU A 184 -1.47 -16.84 0.92
N VAL A 185 -1.58 -16.27 -0.27
CA VAL A 185 -2.64 -15.31 -0.60
C VAL A 185 -3.58 -15.98 -1.59
N ASP A 186 -4.75 -16.38 -1.12
CA ASP A 186 -5.78 -16.99 -1.96
C ASP A 186 -6.72 -15.87 -2.44
N LEU A 187 -6.64 -15.56 -3.74
CA LEU A 187 -7.53 -14.59 -4.38
C LEU A 187 -8.53 -15.39 -5.22
N GLU A 188 -9.80 -15.35 -4.82
CA GLU A 188 -10.88 -16.05 -5.52
C GLU A 188 -11.14 -15.48 -6.94
N THR A 189 -10.65 -14.27 -7.22
CA THR A 189 -10.93 -13.49 -8.43
C THR A 189 -9.67 -13.21 -9.26
N GLU A 190 -9.76 -13.36 -10.59
CA GLU A 190 -8.76 -12.83 -11.53
C GLU A 190 -8.97 -11.31 -11.74
N PHE A 191 -7.88 -10.52 -11.67
CA PHE A 191 -7.88 -9.06 -11.81
C PHE A 191 -7.88 -8.60 -13.27
#